data_AF-A0A857IMW6-F1
#
_entry.id   AF-A0A857IMW6-F1
#
_cell.length_a   1.000
_cell.length_b   1.000
_cell.length_c   1.000
_cell.angle_alpha   90.00
_cell.angle_beta   90.00
_cell.angle_gamma   90.00
#
_symmetry.space_group_name_H-M   'P 1'
#
loop_
_entity.id
_entity.type
_entity.pdbx_description
1 polymer ?
#
loop_
_entity_poly.entity_id
_entity_poly.type
_entity_poly.pdbx_seq_one_letter_code
_entity_poly.pdbx_strand_id
1 'polypeptide(L)'
;MGIVDEFKKFNAELKNPNWSVSSISSNNELIVSLWGHKPLLFKHPTERKQLYRDRIDRWSGNGCNEFKKNLDLAFKEKLKIRPIISMLNDSSDFQHILDGKDGSKYSKKFNAKKDWIGELTVWDGINFEIEFRLDDKR
;
A
#
# COMPACT_ATOMS: atom_id res chain seq x y z
N MET A 1 -6.11 -3.88 -16.15
CA MET A 1 -6.40 -4.66 -14.93
C MET A 1 -6.65 -3.66 -13.82
N GLY A 2 -7.76 -3.82 -13.10
CA GLY A 2 -8.15 -2.91 -12.03
C GLY A 2 -7.52 -3.32 -10.70
N ILE A 3 -7.69 -2.48 -9.68
CA ILE A 3 -7.23 -2.77 -8.32
C ILE A 3 -7.77 -4.12 -7.81
N VAL A 4 -9.04 -4.44 -8.10
CA VAL A 4 -9.69 -5.71 -7.71
C VAL A 4 -8.93 -6.93 -8.23
N ASP A 5 -8.48 -6.91 -9.49
CA ASP A 5 -7.77 -8.05 -10.08
C ASP A 5 -6.42 -8.28 -9.39
N GLU A 6 -5.76 -7.19 -8.97
CA GLU A 6 -4.49 -7.27 -8.23
C GLU A 6 -4.67 -7.77 -6.79
N PHE A 7 -5.78 -7.44 -6.12
CA PHE A 7 -6.08 -8.00 -4.79
C PHE A 7 -6.38 -9.51 -4.86
N LYS A 8 -7.11 -9.96 -5.89
CA LYS A 8 -7.37 -11.39 -6.12
C LYS A 8 -6.11 -12.22 -6.29
N LYS A 9 -5.03 -11.64 -6.82
CA LYS A 9 -3.72 -12.31 -6.94
C LYS A 9 -3.12 -12.70 -5.58
N PHE A 10 -3.60 -12.11 -4.49
CA PHE A 10 -3.23 -12.42 -3.11
C PHE A 10 -4.36 -13.13 -2.33
N ASN A 11 -5.39 -13.64 -3.00
CA ASN A 11 -6.58 -14.21 -2.36
C ASN A 11 -7.23 -13.25 -1.35
N ALA A 12 -7.25 -11.96 -1.68
CA ALA A 12 -7.90 -10.94 -0.87
C ALA A 12 -9.04 -10.28 -1.65
N GLU A 13 -10.09 -9.91 -0.92
CA GLU A 13 -11.26 -9.23 -1.46
C GLU A 13 -11.36 -7.83 -0.84
N LEU A 14 -11.57 -6.83 -1.70
CA LEU A 14 -11.84 -5.47 -1.24
C LEU A 14 -13.26 -5.40 -0.69
N LYS A 15 -13.42 -4.82 0.50
CA LYS A 15 -14.74 -4.57 1.08
C LYS A 15 -15.59 -3.68 0.17
N ASN A 16 -14.99 -2.66 -0.43
CA ASN A 16 -15.63 -1.84 -1.45
C ASN A 16 -14.65 -1.50 -2.59
N PRO A 17 -14.87 -2.01 -3.81
CA PRO A 17 -13.98 -1.77 -4.95
C PRO A 17 -13.76 -0.30 -5.32
N ASN A 18 -14.66 0.60 -4.94
CA ASN A 18 -14.60 2.01 -5.34
C ASN A 18 -13.70 2.86 -4.44
N TRP A 19 -13.48 2.44 -3.19
CA TRP A 19 -12.74 3.26 -2.22
C TRP A 19 -11.79 2.46 -1.31
N SER A 20 -11.94 1.14 -1.19
CA SER A 20 -11.04 0.33 -0.39
C SER A 20 -9.66 0.27 -1.04
N VAL A 21 -8.64 0.50 -0.24
CA VAL A 21 -7.22 0.49 -0.65
C VAL A 21 -6.42 -0.58 0.07
N SER A 22 -7.05 -1.30 1.01
CA SER A 22 -6.43 -2.37 1.77
C SER A 22 -7.45 -3.45 2.12
N SER A 23 -6.97 -4.65 2.40
CA SER A 23 -7.77 -5.78 2.86
C SER A 23 -6.89 -6.79 3.58
N ILE A 24 -7.47 -7.56 4.50
CA ILE A 24 -6.80 -8.70 5.14
C ILE A 24 -7.13 -9.95 4.33
N SER A 25 -6.10 -10.65 3.85
CA SER A 25 -6.26 -11.90 3.10
C SER A 25 -6.66 -13.05 4.03
N SER A 26 -7.15 -14.15 3.43
CA SER A 26 -7.43 -15.39 4.16
C SER A 26 -6.20 -16.01 4.85
N ASN A 27 -5.00 -15.60 4.44
CA ASN A 27 -3.73 -16.04 5.05
C ASN A 27 -3.26 -15.13 6.20
N ASN A 28 -4.12 -14.22 6.68
CA ASN A 28 -3.79 -13.21 7.68
C ASN A 28 -2.63 -12.29 7.26
N GLU A 29 -2.59 -11.92 5.97
CA GLU A 29 -1.66 -10.91 5.45
C GLU A 29 -2.42 -9.63 5.11
N LEU A 30 -1.84 -8.46 5.40
CA LEU A 30 -2.37 -7.18 4.96
C LEU A 30 -1.98 -6.94 3.50
N ILE A 31 -2.97 -6.94 2.62
CA ILE A 31 -2.79 -6.54 1.22
C ILE A 31 -3.15 -5.06 1.09
N VAL A 32 -2.25 -4.26 0.50
CA VAL A 32 -2.46 -2.81 0.42
C VAL A 32 -1.98 -2.24 -0.91
N SER A 33 -2.77 -1.33 -1.48
CA SER A 33 -2.42 -0.55 -2.66
C SER A 33 -1.69 0.72 -2.26
N LEU A 34 -0.43 0.88 -2.68
CA LEU A 34 0.45 1.99 -2.30
C LEU A 34 0.98 2.72 -3.55
N TRP A 35 1.19 4.03 -3.45
CA TRP A 35 1.76 4.80 -4.55
C TRP A 35 3.23 4.49 -4.78
N GLY A 36 3.62 4.07 -5.98
CA GLY A 36 4.99 3.66 -6.30
C GLY A 36 5.95 4.81 -6.63
N HIS A 37 5.57 6.04 -6.38
CA HIS A 37 6.34 7.23 -6.75
C HIS A 37 7.18 7.75 -5.58
N LYS A 38 8.30 8.42 -5.90
CA LYS A 38 9.06 9.21 -4.93
C LYS A 38 8.27 10.49 -4.57
N PRO A 39 8.30 10.95 -3.31
CA PRO A 39 9.19 10.48 -2.25
C PRO A 39 8.65 9.32 -1.40
N LEU A 40 7.43 8.83 -1.66
CA LEU A 40 6.79 7.84 -0.78
C LEU A 40 7.46 6.47 -0.83
N LEU A 41 7.79 5.96 -2.02
CA LEU A 41 8.49 4.68 -2.20
C LEU A 41 9.92 4.92 -2.69
N PHE A 42 10.92 4.37 -1.99
CA PHE A 42 12.32 4.50 -2.37
C PHE A 42 13.15 3.27 -1.97
N LYS A 43 14.29 3.09 -2.64
CA LYS A 43 15.24 2.02 -2.31
C LYS A 43 16.02 2.39 -1.05
N HIS A 44 16.27 1.43 -0.16
CA HIS A 44 17.24 1.63 0.91
C HIS A 44 18.62 1.93 0.29
N PRO A 45 19.39 2.90 0.80
CA PRO A 45 20.66 3.30 0.18
C PRO A 45 21.71 2.19 0.16
N THR A 46 21.69 1.29 1.14
CA THR A 46 22.75 0.29 1.36
C THR A 46 22.25 -1.16 1.40
N GLU A 47 20.94 -1.39 1.55
CA GLU A 47 20.39 -2.73 1.73
C GLU A 47 19.45 -3.07 0.58
N ARG A 48 19.29 -4.37 0.29
CA ARG A 48 18.40 -4.85 -0.77
C ARG A 48 16.93 -4.81 -0.33
N LYS A 49 16.44 -3.62 -0.02
CA LYS A 49 15.11 -3.36 0.53
C LYS A 49 14.47 -2.12 -0.08
N GLN A 50 13.15 -2.03 -0.02
CA GLN A 50 12.38 -0.84 -0.36
C GLN A 50 11.73 -0.30 0.89
N LEU A 51 11.74 1.01 1.06
CA LEU A 51 11.04 1.69 2.15
C LEU A 51 9.88 2.46 1.57
N TYR A 52 8.71 2.31 2.20
CA TYR A 52 7.54 3.12 1.96
C TYR A 52 7.27 3.97 3.20
N ARG A 53 7.24 5.29 3.03
CA ARG A 53 6.96 6.24 4.13
C ARG A 53 5.82 7.15 3.72
N ASP A 54 4.85 7.27 4.60
CA ASP A 54 3.69 8.10 4.36
C ASP A 54 2.94 8.44 5.65
N ARG A 55 1.93 9.30 5.53
CA ARG A 55 1.01 9.66 6.61
C ARG A 55 -0.41 9.27 6.25
N ILE A 56 -1.12 8.63 7.17
CA ILE A 56 -2.51 8.20 6.96
C ILE A 56 -3.46 9.40 6.78
N ASP A 57 -3.16 10.53 7.42
CA ASP A 57 -3.98 11.75 7.35
C ASP A 57 -3.89 12.48 6.01
N ARG A 58 -2.92 12.14 5.16
CA ARG A 58 -2.89 12.52 3.74
C ARG A 58 -4.02 11.84 2.96
N TRP A 59 -4.48 10.68 3.41
CA TRP A 59 -5.51 9.90 2.73
C TRP A 59 -6.88 10.41 3.14
N SER A 60 -7.73 10.69 2.15
CA SER A 60 -9.12 11.12 2.37
C SER A 60 -10.13 10.01 2.05
N GLY A 61 -11.33 10.10 2.63
CA GLY A 61 -12.47 9.26 2.27
C GLY A 61 -12.58 7.96 3.07
N ASN A 62 -13.59 7.15 2.74
CA ASN A 62 -13.95 5.96 3.53
C ASN A 62 -12.84 4.90 3.59
N GLY A 63 -12.01 4.80 2.55
CA GLY A 63 -10.87 3.89 2.49
C GLY A 63 -9.79 4.21 3.52
N CYS A 64 -9.66 5.47 3.94
CA CYS A 64 -8.70 5.88 4.96
C CYS A 64 -9.02 5.26 6.32
N ASN A 65 -10.28 5.28 6.75
CA ASN A 65 -10.70 4.68 8.03
C ASN A 65 -10.50 3.16 8.05
N GLU A 66 -10.77 2.49 6.93
CA GLU A 66 -10.49 1.06 6.79
C GLU A 66 -9.00 0.77 6.82
N PHE A 67 -8.21 1.53 6.07
CA PHE A 67 -6.78 1.36 6.02
C PHE A 67 -6.11 1.61 7.38
N LYS A 68 -6.56 2.63 8.12
CA LYS A 68 -6.11 2.89 9.49
C LYS A 68 -6.33 1.68 10.41
N LYS A 69 -7.53 1.10 10.40
CA LYS A 69 -7.84 -0.10 11.20
C LYS A 69 -6.98 -1.29 10.81
N ASN A 70 -6.72 -1.45 9.52
CA ASN A 70 -5.87 -2.54 9.02
C ASN A 70 -4.39 -2.33 9.41
N LEU A 71 -3.91 -1.08 9.46
CA LEU A 71 -2.57 -0.76 10.00
C LEU A 71 -2.50 -1.02 11.50
N ASP A 72 -3.53 -0.64 12.27
CA ASP A 72 -3.62 -0.96 13.70
C ASP A 72 -3.53 -2.47 13.94
N LEU A 73 -4.27 -3.26 13.16
CA LEU A 73 -4.24 -4.72 13.22
C LEU A 73 -2.87 -5.27 12.81
N ALA A 74 -2.31 -4.79 11.69
CA ALA A 74 -1.01 -5.22 11.20
C ALA A 74 0.11 -4.94 12.20
N PHE A 75 0.07 -3.80 12.89
CA PHE A 75 1.01 -3.45 13.95
C PHE A 75 0.85 -4.36 15.16
N LYS A 76 -0.38 -4.53 15.64
CA LYS A 76 -0.70 -5.31 16.84
C LYS A 76 -0.35 -6.79 16.67
N GLU A 77 -0.70 -7.37 15.53
CA GLU A 77 -0.55 -8.80 15.24
C GLU A 77 0.73 -9.12 14.44
N LYS A 78 1.53 -8.11 14.10
CA LYS A 78 2.74 -8.24 13.28
C LYS A 78 2.46 -8.95 11.95
N LEU A 79 1.37 -8.54 11.28
CA LEU A 79 0.97 -9.15 10.02
C LEU A 79 1.98 -8.82 8.92
N LYS A 80 2.21 -9.80 8.04
CA LYS A 80 2.96 -9.55 6.81
C LYS A 80 2.16 -8.63 5.91
N ILE A 81 2.85 -7.75 5.20
CA ILE A 81 2.25 -6.82 4.26
C ILE A 81 2.61 -7.21 2.83
N ARG A 82 1.62 -7.28 1.93
CA ARG A 82 1.84 -7.50 0.50
C ARG A 82 1.42 -6.26 -0.28
N PRO A 83 2.33 -5.62 -1.04
CA PRO A 83 2.00 -4.39 -1.73
C PRO A 83 1.46 -4.64 -3.14
N ILE A 84 0.48 -3.84 -3.50
CA ILE A 84 0.08 -3.56 -4.87
C ILE A 84 0.57 -2.15 -5.18
N ILE A 85 1.48 -2.02 -6.15
CA ILE A 85 2.06 -0.72 -6.48
C ILE A 85 1.17 -0.02 -7.50
N SER A 86 0.60 1.11 -7.08
CA SER A 86 -0.14 2.05 -7.93
C SER A 86 0.82 3.05 -8.56
N MET A 87 0.90 3.03 -9.90
CA MET A 87 1.67 3.98 -10.69
C MET A 87 0.71 4.85 -11.49
N LEU A 88 0.80 6.16 -11.30
CA LEU A 88 0.12 7.12 -12.18
C LEU A 88 0.68 6.99 -13.59
N ASN A 89 -0.19 7.15 -14.58
CA ASN A 89 0.22 7.18 -15.98
C ASN A 89 0.96 8.48 -16.32
N ASP A 90 0.57 9.58 -15.69
CA ASP A 90 1.27 10.87 -15.73
C ASP A 90 1.91 11.12 -14.35
N SER A 91 3.24 11.29 -14.32
CA SER A 91 3.95 11.55 -13.07
C SER A 91 3.75 12.98 -12.55
N SER A 92 3.35 13.93 -13.40
CA SER A 92 3.09 15.32 -12.99
C SER A 92 1.88 15.43 -12.04
N ASP A 93 0.93 14.50 -12.16
CA ASP A 93 -0.22 14.38 -11.26
C ASP A 93 0.17 13.97 -9.83
N PHE A 94 1.41 13.50 -9.61
CA PHE A 94 1.79 12.95 -8.31
C PHE A 94 1.80 14.00 -7.20
N GLN A 95 2.03 15.27 -7.52
CA GLN A 95 1.92 16.35 -6.53
C GLN A 95 0.51 16.41 -5.92
N HIS A 96 -0.53 16.19 -6.72
CA HIS A 96 -1.90 16.16 -6.23
C HIS A 96 -2.16 15.04 -5.23
N ILE A 97 -1.50 13.90 -5.41
CA ILE A 97 -1.55 12.80 -4.47
C ILE A 97 -0.87 13.19 -3.16
N LEU A 98 0.29 13.85 -3.23
CA LEU A 98 0.99 14.36 -2.05
C LEU A 98 0.16 15.39 -1.28
N ASP A 99 -0.61 16.22 -2.00
CA ASP A 99 -1.54 17.20 -1.42
C ASP A 99 -2.82 16.56 -0.84
N GLY A 100 -2.95 15.23 -0.90
CA GLY A 100 -4.10 14.49 -0.35
C GLY A 100 -5.36 14.54 -1.21
N LYS A 101 -5.25 14.91 -2.49
CA LYS A 101 -6.40 14.89 -3.41
C LYS A 101 -6.82 13.46 -3.71
N ASP A 102 -8.09 13.33 -4.09
CA ASP A 102 -8.70 12.05 -4.45
C ASP A 102 -7.98 11.38 -5.64
N GLY A 103 -7.18 10.37 -5.31
CA GLY A 103 -6.40 9.59 -6.25
C GLY A 103 -7.24 8.80 -7.26
N SER A 104 -8.54 8.60 -7.03
CA SER A 104 -9.43 7.87 -7.94
C SER A 104 -9.58 8.60 -9.28
N LYS A 105 -9.50 9.93 -9.27
CA LYS A 105 -9.66 10.82 -10.42
C LYS A 105 -8.51 10.75 -11.43
N TYR A 106 -7.38 10.18 -11.03
CA TYR A 106 -6.18 10.12 -11.85
C TYR A 106 -5.98 8.72 -12.46
N SER A 107 -5.58 8.70 -13.73
CA SER A 107 -5.33 7.47 -14.47
C SER A 107 -4.07 6.78 -13.96
N LYS A 108 -4.17 5.47 -13.69
CA LYS A 108 -3.13 4.70 -13.02
C LYS A 108 -3.16 3.22 -13.38
N LYS A 109 -2.03 2.57 -13.19
CA LYS A 109 -1.84 1.12 -13.31
C LYS A 109 -1.54 0.54 -11.93
N PHE A 110 -1.96 -0.70 -11.74
CA PHE A 110 -1.72 -1.45 -10.51
C PHE A 110 -0.81 -2.64 -10.81
N ASN A 111 0.09 -2.95 -9.88
CA ASN A 111 1.02 -4.06 -10.01
C ASN A 111 1.21 -4.77 -8.66
N ALA A 112 0.60 -5.94 -8.48
CA ALA A 112 0.83 -6.82 -7.36
C ALA A 112 2.29 -7.32 -7.34
N LYS A 113 3.05 -6.91 -6.32
CA LYS A 113 4.43 -7.39 -6.10
C LYS A 113 4.41 -8.67 -5.29
N LYS A 114 4.11 -9.78 -5.96
CA LYS A 114 4.02 -11.11 -5.33
C LYS A 114 5.31 -11.57 -4.67
N ASP A 115 6.43 -11.06 -5.15
CA ASP A 115 7.78 -11.31 -4.68
C ASP A 115 8.18 -10.39 -3.51
N TRP A 116 7.32 -9.50 -3.03
CA TRP A 116 7.64 -8.60 -1.91
C TRP A 116 6.91 -9.05 -0.63
N ILE A 117 7.64 -9.05 0.48
CA ILE A 117 7.08 -9.12 1.84
C ILE A 117 7.43 -7.84 2.56
N GLY A 118 6.41 -7.20 3.12
CA GLY A 118 6.51 -6.00 3.93
C GLY A 118 6.34 -6.28 5.42
N GLU A 119 6.96 -5.45 6.23
CA GLU A 119 6.72 -5.35 7.67
C GLU A 119 6.49 -3.89 8.04
N LEU A 120 5.52 -3.63 8.92
CA LEU A 120 5.24 -2.30 9.45
C LEU A 120 6.28 -1.96 10.53
N THR A 121 7.25 -1.11 10.19
CA THR A 121 8.35 -0.73 11.10
C THR A 121 8.01 0.49 11.94
N VAL A 122 7.13 1.36 11.44
CA VAL A 122 6.62 2.53 12.16
C VAL A 122 5.10 2.58 12.04
N TRP A 123 4.42 2.77 13.16
CA TRP A 123 3.02 3.16 13.22
C TRP A 123 2.70 3.88 14.53
N ASP A 124 2.33 5.15 14.44
CA ASP A 124 1.97 6.00 15.60
C ASP A 124 0.50 6.51 15.56
N GLY A 125 -0.29 5.99 14.62
CA GLY A 125 -1.66 6.45 14.36
C GLY A 125 -1.77 7.58 13.31
N ILE A 126 -0.64 8.13 12.87
CA ILE A 126 -0.51 9.14 11.80
C ILE A 126 0.53 8.70 10.78
N ASN A 127 1.79 8.56 11.18
CA ASN A 127 2.91 8.18 10.35
C ASN A 127 3.00 6.66 10.27
N PHE A 128 3.28 6.15 9.07
CA PHE A 128 3.63 4.74 8.89
C PHE A 128 4.83 4.55 7.98
N GLU A 129 5.60 3.53 8.30
CA GLU A 129 6.70 3.04 7.47
C GLU A 129 6.55 1.55 7.26
N ILE A 130 6.65 1.13 6.00
CA ILE A 130 6.67 -0.28 5.62
C ILE A 130 7.99 -0.58 4.94
N GLU A 131 8.72 -1.54 5.49
CA GLU A 131 9.93 -2.07 4.89
C GLU A 131 9.58 -3.30 4.05
N PHE A 132 9.83 -3.25 2.74
CA PHE A 132 9.67 -4.38 1.84
C PHE A 132 11.01 -5.04 1.51
N ARG A 133 11.03 -6.36 1.62
CA ARG A 133 12.12 -7.23 1.18
C ARG A 133 11.62 -8.17 0.09
N LEU A 134 12.55 -8.68 -0.71
CA LEU A 134 12.23 -9.75 -1.64
C LEU A 134 11.98 -11.04 -0.84
N ASP A 135 10.87 -11.70 -1.16
CA ASP A 135 10.53 -13.03 -0.67
C ASP A 135 11.50 -14.01 -1.36
N ASP A 136 12.59 -14.38 -0.69
CA ASP A 136 13.61 -15.31 -1.20
C ASP A 136 13.10 -16.77 -1.28
N LYS A 137 11.79 -16.98 -1.45
CA LYS A 137 11.23 -18.31 -1.70
C LYS A 137 11.71 -18.83 -3.06
N ARG A 138 12.87 -19.48 -3.02
CA ARG A 138 13.27 -20.57 -3.91
C ARG A 138 12.28 -21.73 -3.82
#